data_AF-A0A6C1B7Y3-F1
#
_entry.id   AF-A0A6C1B7Y3-F1
#
_cell.length_a   1.000
_cell.length_b   1.000
_cell.length_c   1.000
_cell.angle_alpha   90.00
_cell.angle_beta   90.00
_cell.angle_gamma   90.00
#
_symmetry.space_group_name_H-M   'P 1'
#
loop_
_entity.id
_entity.type
_entity.pdbx_description
1 polymer ?
#
loop_
_entity_poly.entity_id
_entity_poly.type
_entity_poly.pdbx_seq_one_letter_code
_entity_poly.pdbx_strand_id
1 'polypeptide(L)'
;MKRAQQGFTLIELMIVVAIIGILAAIAIPQYQDYVTRARYQDGLASIEAVKTATAVCIQENGGDPTACDTDTKVGTTMSTSAAGGKITIARGTFTAGTGGLGGTAIFTVTGDSTLSSCVITATGTVAADKINWTYVTSGTGCTKSKTGV
;
A
#
# COMPACT_ATOMS: atom_id res chain seq x y z
N MET A 1 -45.49 -41.57 -21.47
CA MET A 1 -45.72 -40.97 -20.14
C MET A 1 -44.97 -39.64 -20.11
N LYS A 2 -45.66 -38.49 -20.04
CA LYS A 2 -45.02 -37.18 -19.88
C LYS A 2 -44.51 -37.11 -18.43
N ARG A 3 -43.19 -37.03 -18.22
CA ARG A 3 -42.65 -36.73 -16.90
C ARG A 3 -43.13 -35.34 -16.50
N ALA A 4 -43.86 -35.24 -15.39
CA ALA A 4 -44.21 -33.95 -14.82
C ALA A 4 -42.91 -33.25 -14.40
N GLN A 5 -42.66 -32.07 -14.95
CA GLN A 5 -41.50 -31.26 -14.61
C GLN A 5 -41.70 -30.75 -13.18
N GLN A 6 -40.97 -31.33 -12.23
CA GLN A 6 -40.95 -30.87 -10.85
C GLN A 6 -40.23 -29.52 -10.84
N GLY A 7 -41.00 -28.44 -10.62
CA GLY A 7 -40.44 -27.10 -10.42
C GLY A 7 -39.81 -26.97 -9.04
N PHE A 8 -38.87 -26.03 -8.90
CA PHE A 8 -38.34 -25.61 -7.61
C PHE A 8 -39.44 -25.07 -6.70
N THR A 9 -39.42 -25.42 -5.42
CA THR A 9 -40.34 -24.88 -4.42
C THR A 9 -39.88 -23.50 -3.96
N LEU A 10 -40.83 -22.65 -3.56
CA LEU A 10 -40.51 -21.36 -2.94
C LEU A 10 -39.71 -21.51 -1.65
N ILE A 11 -39.93 -22.61 -0.92
CA ILE A 11 -39.21 -22.91 0.32
C ILE A 11 -37.74 -23.20 0.03
N GLU A 12 -37.43 -23.99 -1.01
CA GLU A 12 -36.05 -24.25 -1.44
C GLU A 12 -35.34 -22.95 -1.82
N LEU A 13 -36.01 -22.09 -2.59
CA LEU A 13 -35.45 -20.79 -2.96
C LEU A 13 -35.18 -19.89 -1.75
N MET A 14 -36.10 -19.85 -0.77
CA MET A 14 -35.93 -19.06 0.44
C MET A 14 -34.75 -19.54 1.30
N ILE A 15 -34.56 -20.86 1.45
CA ILE A 15 -33.42 -21.42 2.20
C ILE A 15 -32.10 -21.07 1.50
N VAL A 16 -32.04 -21.20 0.18
CA VAL A 16 -30.83 -20.86 -0.60
C VAL A 16 -30.47 -19.38 -0.43
N VAL A 17 -31.44 -18.47 -0.52
CA VAL A 17 -31.20 -17.04 -0.32
C VAL A 17 -30.74 -16.74 1.11
N ALA A 18 -31.31 -17.42 2.11
CA ALA A 18 -30.87 -17.26 3.50
C ALA A 18 -29.41 -17.68 3.70
N ILE A 19 -28.98 -18.81 3.14
CA ILE A 19 -27.59 -19.27 3.22
C ILE A 19 -26.65 -18.31 2.50
N ILE A 20 -26.99 -17.89 1.28
CA ILE A 20 -26.19 -16.90 0.52
C ILE A 20 -26.08 -15.58 1.30
N GLY A 21 -27.15 -15.14 1.95
CA GLY A 21 -27.15 -13.94 2.79
C GLY A 21 -26.13 -14.01 3.93
N ILE A 22 -26.06 -15.14 4.65
CA ILE A 22 -25.09 -15.36 5.74
C ILE A 22 -23.66 -15.36 5.19
N LEU A 23 -23.41 -16.07 4.09
CA LEU A 23 -22.08 -16.13 3.47
C LEU A 23 -21.64 -14.76 2.97
N ALA A 24 -22.53 -14.01 2.32
CA ALA A 24 -22.25 -12.68 1.78
C ALA A 24 -21.90 -11.67 2.88
N ALA A 25 -22.59 -11.71 4.03
CA ALA A 25 -22.31 -10.83 5.16
C ALA A 25 -20.87 -10.95 5.70
N ILE A 26 -20.26 -12.13 5.59
CA ILE A 26 -18.87 -12.38 6.01
C ILE A 26 -17.89 -12.16 4.85
N ALA A 27 -18.23 -12.65 3.65
CA ALA A 27 -17.32 -12.66 2.51
C ALA A 27 -17.10 -11.26 1.90
N ILE A 28 -18.14 -10.42 1.84
CA ILE A 28 -18.06 -9.08 1.24
C ILE A 28 -17.03 -8.20 1.98
N PRO A 29 -17.09 -8.01 3.32
CA PRO A 29 -16.12 -7.16 4.00
C PRO A 29 -14.69 -7.71 3.89
N GLN A 30 -14.52 -9.03 3.93
CA GLN A 30 -13.20 -9.66 3.76
C GLN A 30 -12.63 -9.43 2.35
N TYR A 31 -13.47 -9.54 1.32
CA TYR A 31 -13.06 -9.27 -0.05
C TYR A 31 -12.71 -7.79 -0.26
N GLN A 32 -13.46 -6.87 0.34
CA GLN A 32 -13.15 -5.44 0.30
C GLN A 32 -11.80 -5.12 0.96
N ASP A 33 -11.51 -5.72 2.11
CA ASP A 33 -10.20 -5.59 2.78
C ASP A 33 -9.08 -6.15 1.91
N TYR A 34 -9.30 -7.29 1.25
CA TYR A 34 -8.32 -7.88 0.33
C TYR A 34 -8.01 -6.97 -0.87
N VAL A 35 -9.04 -6.43 -1.52
CA VAL A 35 -8.86 -5.50 -2.65
C VAL A 35 -8.17 -4.21 -2.18
N THR A 36 -8.55 -3.69 -1.01
CA THR A 36 -7.90 -2.52 -0.40
C THR A 36 -6.41 -2.78 -0.18
N ARG A 37 -6.08 -3.93 0.41
CA ARG A 37 -4.69 -4.35 0.61
C ARG A 37 -3.92 -4.47 -0.69
N ALA A 38 -4.49 -5.11 -1.70
CA ALA A 38 -3.84 -5.24 -3.00
C ALA A 38 -3.48 -3.87 -3.61
N ARG A 39 -4.36 -2.87 -3.46
CA ARG A 39 -4.11 -1.51 -3.94
C ARG A 39 -2.96 -0.82 -3.19
N TYR A 40 -2.90 -0.94 -1.86
CA TYR A 40 -1.77 -0.40 -1.09
C TYR A 40 -0.45 -1.11 -1.42
N GLN A 41 -0.49 -2.43 -1.64
CA GLN A 41 0.69 -3.20 -2.03
C GLN A 41 1.19 -2.82 -3.43
N ASP A 42 0.29 -2.51 -4.38
CA ASP A 42 0.65 -1.96 -5.70
C ASP A 42 1.38 -0.60 -5.55
N GLY A 43 0.87 0.27 -4.68
CA GLY A 43 1.54 1.52 -4.32
C GLY A 43 2.94 1.30 -3.73
N LEU A 44 3.08 0.37 -2.78
CA LEU A 44 4.37 0.05 -2.17
C LEU A 44 5.36 -0.58 -3.16
N ALA A 45 4.89 -1.46 -4.04
CA ALA A 45 5.72 -2.07 -5.09
C ALA A 45 6.25 -0.99 -6.05
N SER A 46 5.43 0.00 -6.39
CA SER A 46 5.84 1.07 -7.32
C SER A 46 6.95 1.98 -6.79
N ILE A 47 7.17 2.04 -5.47
CA ILE A 47 8.27 2.80 -4.86
C ILE A 47 9.54 1.96 -4.65
N GLU A 48 9.54 0.64 -4.87
CA GLU A 48 10.72 -0.20 -4.61
C GLU A 48 11.93 0.18 -5.47
N ALA A 49 11.70 0.50 -6.74
CA ALA A 49 12.75 0.95 -7.65
C ALA A 49 13.36 2.28 -7.21
N VAL A 50 12.54 3.28 -6.86
CA VAL A 50 13.03 4.58 -6.39
C VAL A 50 13.75 4.44 -5.04
N LYS A 51 13.27 3.57 -4.15
CA LYS A 51 13.90 3.33 -2.84
C LYS A 51 15.30 2.75 -3.00
N THR A 52 15.45 1.78 -3.90
CA THR A 52 16.76 1.18 -4.22
C THR A 52 17.71 2.20 -4.82
N ALA A 53 17.25 2.97 -5.83
CA ALA A 53 18.07 4.01 -6.43
C ALA A 53 18.43 5.12 -5.44
N THR A 54 17.49 5.50 -4.57
CA THR A 54 17.73 6.47 -3.49
C THR A 54 18.78 5.95 -2.51
N ALA A 55 18.77 4.65 -2.19
CA ALA A 55 19.77 4.05 -1.32
C ALA A 55 21.18 4.10 -1.92
N VAL A 56 21.31 3.82 -3.22
CA VAL A 56 22.59 3.95 -3.94
C VAL A 56 23.05 5.40 -3.95
N CYS A 57 22.17 6.34 -4.31
CA CYS A 57 22.48 7.77 -4.31
C CYS A 57 22.97 8.24 -2.93
N ILE A 58 22.32 7.82 -1.85
CA ILE A 58 22.72 8.17 -0.47
C ILE A 58 24.12 7.66 -0.16
N GLN A 59 24.43 6.43 -0.58
CA GLN A 59 25.74 5.83 -0.39
C GLN A 59 26.83 6.58 -1.16
N GLU A 60 26.56 7.00 -2.40
CA GLU A 60 27.49 7.78 -3.22
C GLU A 60 27.73 9.19 -2.67
N ASN A 61 26.74 9.76 -1.96
CA ASN A 61 26.81 11.09 -1.37
C ASN A 61 27.19 11.06 0.13
N GLY A 62 27.98 10.08 0.55
CA GLY A 62 28.53 10.03 1.92
C GLY A 62 27.49 9.86 3.02
N GLY A 63 26.34 9.25 2.70
CA GLY A 63 25.26 8.99 3.66
C GLY A 63 24.29 10.14 3.86
N ASP A 64 24.26 11.15 2.98
CA ASP A 64 23.34 12.29 3.06
C ASP A 64 22.08 12.10 2.18
N PRO A 65 20.89 11.88 2.77
CA PRO A 65 19.63 11.83 2.03
C PRO A 65 19.25 13.11 1.31
N THR A 66 19.66 14.28 1.78
CA THR A 66 19.24 15.57 1.18
C THR A 66 19.83 15.78 -0.22
N ALA A 67 20.92 15.07 -0.53
CA ALA A 67 21.49 15.00 -1.87
C ALA A 67 20.67 14.12 -2.84
N CYS A 68 19.63 13.42 -2.37
CA CYS A 68 18.88 12.39 -3.09
C CYS A 68 17.35 12.56 -2.98
N ASP A 69 16.88 13.79 -2.83
CA ASP A 69 15.47 14.13 -2.55
C ASP A 69 14.60 14.35 -3.81
N THR A 70 15.18 14.31 -5.01
CA THR A 70 14.46 14.48 -6.28
C THR A 70 14.79 13.37 -7.27
N ASP A 71 13.89 13.16 -8.23
CA ASP A 71 14.06 12.16 -9.29
C ASP A 71 15.29 12.44 -10.16
N THR A 72 15.59 13.72 -10.42
CA THR A 72 16.82 14.12 -11.14
C THR A 72 18.08 13.73 -10.38
N LYS A 73 18.11 13.94 -9.07
CA LYS A 73 19.26 13.59 -8.21
C LYS A 73 19.45 12.08 -8.11
N VAL A 74 18.36 11.32 -8.08
CA VAL A 74 18.37 9.85 -7.97
C VAL A 74 18.51 9.15 -9.33
N GLY A 75 18.30 9.88 -10.44
CA GLY A 75 18.41 9.33 -11.79
C GLY A 75 17.27 8.38 -12.19
N THR A 76 16.16 8.39 -11.44
CA THR A 76 14.97 7.58 -11.76
C THR A 76 13.70 8.34 -11.42
N THR A 77 12.67 8.15 -12.23
CA THR A 77 11.36 8.79 -12.03
C THR A 77 10.53 7.97 -11.05
N MET A 78 10.02 8.61 -10.02
CA MET A 78 9.09 8.01 -9.08
C MET A 78 7.68 8.07 -9.66
N SER A 79 6.91 6.97 -9.57
CA SER A 79 5.48 7.05 -9.85
C SER A 79 4.82 7.96 -8.81
N THR A 80 3.91 8.83 -9.26
CA THR A 80 3.09 9.68 -8.38
C THR A 80 1.71 9.07 -8.10
N SER A 81 1.37 7.97 -8.79
CA SER A 81 0.09 7.28 -8.60
C SER A 81 0.17 5.77 -8.84
N ALA A 82 -0.72 5.01 -8.22
CA ALA A 82 -0.88 3.58 -8.43
C ALA A 82 -2.35 3.17 -8.33
N ALA A 83 -2.65 1.88 -8.54
CA ALA A 83 -3.98 1.30 -8.40
C ALA A 83 -5.08 2.06 -9.18
N GLY A 84 -4.79 2.48 -10.41
CA GLY A 84 -5.74 3.23 -11.25
C GLY A 84 -6.08 4.63 -10.71
N GLY A 85 -5.13 5.29 -10.04
CA GLY A 85 -5.30 6.63 -9.47
C GLY A 85 -5.94 6.65 -8.08
N LYS A 86 -6.07 5.48 -7.44
CA LYS A 86 -6.59 5.33 -6.06
C LYS A 86 -5.54 5.52 -4.99
N ILE A 87 -4.28 5.44 -5.38
CA ILE A 87 -3.12 5.67 -4.53
C ILE A 87 -2.37 6.87 -5.09
N THR A 88 -2.04 7.82 -4.21
CA THR A 88 -1.13 8.92 -4.46
C THR A 88 0.19 8.63 -3.77
N ILE A 89 1.29 8.89 -4.46
CA ILE A 89 2.65 8.61 -3.98
C ILE A 89 3.43 9.92 -3.97
N ALA A 90 4.13 10.18 -2.88
CA ALA A 90 4.94 11.37 -2.75
C ALA A 90 6.25 11.11 -2.00
N ARG A 91 7.22 11.99 -2.23
CA ARG A 91 8.43 12.09 -1.41
C ARG A 91 8.06 12.98 -0.21
N GLY A 92 8.40 12.52 0.98
CA GLY A 92 8.36 13.34 2.19
C GLY A 92 9.65 14.15 2.32
N THR A 93 9.89 14.65 3.53
CA THR A 93 11.11 15.39 3.85
C THR A 93 12.29 14.43 3.96
N PHE A 94 13.39 14.77 3.30
CA PHE A 94 14.67 14.08 3.48
C PHE A 94 15.51 14.91 4.45
N THR A 95 16.16 14.27 5.41
CA THR A 95 16.94 14.95 6.44
C THR A 95 18.36 14.42 6.47
N ALA A 96 19.32 15.33 6.62
CA ALA A 96 20.71 14.97 6.84
C ALA A 96 20.88 14.37 8.24
N GLY A 97 21.85 13.46 8.34
CA GLY A 97 22.31 12.91 9.60
C GLY A 97 23.64 13.54 10.04
N THR A 98 24.13 13.16 11.21
CA THR A 98 25.46 13.58 11.67
C THR A 98 26.50 12.57 11.19
N GLY A 99 27.51 13.03 10.45
CA GLY A 99 28.58 12.16 9.95
C GLY A 99 28.10 11.09 8.96
N GLY A 100 27.06 11.39 8.18
CA GLY A 100 26.48 10.45 7.20
C GLY A 100 25.57 9.38 7.81
N LEU A 101 25.21 9.48 9.09
CA LEU A 101 24.38 8.49 9.80
C LEU A 101 23.16 9.15 10.46
N GLY A 102 22.05 8.41 10.52
CA GLY A 102 20.80 8.86 11.16
C GLY A 102 19.93 9.79 10.29
N GLY A 103 20.40 10.15 9.09
CA GLY A 103 19.58 10.85 8.10
C GLY A 103 18.36 10.02 7.69
N THR A 104 17.29 10.68 7.24
CA THR A 104 16.06 10.00 6.83
C THR A 104 15.67 10.33 5.40
N ALA A 105 15.16 9.32 4.68
CA ALA A 105 14.49 9.42 3.40
C ALA A 105 13.04 8.97 3.57
N ILE A 106 12.07 9.82 3.26
CA ILE A 106 10.66 9.54 3.51
C ILE A 106 9.92 9.41 2.17
N PHE A 107 9.11 8.35 2.04
CA PHE A 107 8.13 8.18 0.98
C PHE A 107 6.76 7.95 1.59
N THR A 108 5.71 8.47 0.95
CA THR A 108 4.33 8.28 1.38
C THR A 108 3.50 7.64 0.28
N VAL A 109 2.64 6.72 0.69
CA VAL A 109 1.64 6.04 -0.14
C VAL A 109 0.28 6.30 0.51
N THR A 110 -0.53 7.14 -0.12
CA THR A 110 -1.78 7.63 0.44
C THR A 110 -2.94 7.12 -0.40
N GLY A 111 -3.89 6.43 0.22
CA GLY A 111 -5.14 6.06 -0.43
C GLY A 111 -6.09 7.24 -0.56
N ASP A 112 -7.02 7.16 -1.51
CA ASP A 112 -8.15 8.09 -1.60
C ASP A 112 -9.20 7.81 -0.50
N SER A 113 -10.29 8.56 -0.52
CA SER A 113 -11.40 8.40 0.42
C SER A 113 -12.07 7.02 0.35
N THR A 114 -12.02 6.34 -0.79
CA THR A 114 -12.54 4.96 -0.94
C THR A 114 -11.66 3.93 -0.25
N LEU A 115 -10.41 4.29 0.04
CA LEU A 115 -9.44 3.49 0.80
C LEU A 115 -9.23 4.03 2.22
N SER A 116 -10.21 4.76 2.77
CA SER A 116 -10.17 5.37 4.11
C SER A 116 -9.11 6.47 4.28
N SER A 117 -8.58 7.01 3.19
CA SER A 117 -7.50 8.02 3.22
C SER A 117 -6.28 7.61 4.05
N CYS A 118 -6.01 6.31 4.15
CA CYS A 118 -4.90 5.81 4.94
C CYS A 118 -3.56 6.21 4.30
N VAL A 119 -2.61 6.65 5.12
CA VAL A 119 -1.27 7.01 4.69
C VAL A 119 -0.29 5.96 5.21
N ILE A 120 0.49 5.38 4.31
CA ILE A 120 1.64 4.55 4.66
C ILE A 120 2.89 5.41 4.44
N THR A 121 3.65 5.62 5.51
CA THR A 121 4.92 6.33 5.48
C THR A 121 6.05 5.31 5.55
N ALA A 122 6.84 5.22 4.48
CA ALA A 122 8.08 4.45 4.44
C ALA A 122 9.25 5.38 4.78
N THR A 123 9.93 5.10 5.90
CA THR A 123 11.07 5.88 6.38
C THR A 123 12.34 5.04 6.29
N GLY A 124 13.28 5.47 5.46
CA GLY A 124 14.61 4.89 5.36
C GLY A 124 15.59 5.66 6.22
N THR A 125 16.08 5.05 7.29
CA THR A 125 17.10 5.66 8.17
C THR A 125 18.48 5.15 7.78
N VAL A 126 19.41 6.06 7.51
CA VAL A 126 20.80 5.71 7.16
C VAL A 126 21.51 5.16 8.40
N ALA A 127 22.03 3.94 8.28
CA ALA A 127 22.90 3.28 9.25
C ALA A 127 24.24 2.96 8.58
N ALA A 128 25.23 2.49 9.36
CA ALA A 128 26.62 2.32 8.92
C ALA A 128 26.76 1.60 7.57
N ASP A 129 26.10 0.45 7.40
CA ASP A 129 26.26 -0.40 6.21
C ASP A 129 24.94 -0.66 5.47
N LYS A 130 23.87 0.05 5.84
CA LYS A 130 22.53 -0.19 5.30
C LYS A 130 21.60 0.98 5.52
N ILE A 131 20.50 1.00 4.78
CA ILE A 131 19.33 1.85 5.08
C ILE A 131 18.25 0.98 5.72
N ASN A 132 17.84 1.34 6.93
CA ASN A 132 16.79 0.64 7.65
C ASN A 132 15.42 1.22 7.27
N TRP A 133 14.62 0.45 6.54
CA TRP A 133 13.27 0.85 6.14
C TRP A 133 12.23 0.44 7.19
N THR A 134 11.52 1.43 7.73
CA THR A 134 10.36 1.22 8.59
C THR A 134 9.10 1.71 7.87
N TYR A 135 7.97 1.08 8.18
CA TYR A 135 6.67 1.49 7.65
C TYR A 135 5.75 1.82 8.82
N VAL A 136 5.14 2.99 8.76
CA VAL A 136 4.17 3.45 9.75
C VAL A 136 2.91 3.87 9.01
N THR A 137 1.77 3.38 9.47
CA THR A 137 0.46 3.79 8.94
C THR A 137 -0.15 4.88 9.80
N SER A 138 -0.76 5.90 9.19
CA SER A 138 -1.51 6.94 9.90
C SER A 138 -2.85 7.23 9.21
N GLY A 139 -3.89 7.46 10.02
CA GLY A 139 -5.26 7.67 9.56
C GLY A 139 -6.26 6.68 10.16
N THR A 140 -7.54 6.93 9.93
CA THR A 140 -8.63 6.05 10.37
C THR A 140 -8.74 4.82 9.49
N GLY A 141 -8.94 3.65 10.09
CA GLY A 141 -9.08 2.39 9.32
C GLY A 141 -7.79 1.87 8.70
N CYS A 142 -6.64 2.44 9.05
CA CYS A 142 -5.32 1.92 8.73
C CYS A 142 -4.99 0.68 9.58
N THR A 143 -5.43 -0.49 9.14
CA THR A 143 -5.10 -1.75 9.79
C THR A 143 -4.16 -2.57 8.90
N LYS A 144 -3.32 -3.39 9.52
CA LYS A 144 -2.46 -4.34 8.80
C LYS A 144 -3.24 -5.23 7.81
N SER A 145 -4.51 -5.56 8.12
CA SER A 145 -5.38 -6.31 7.19
C SER A 145 -5.65 -5.56 5.89
N LYS A 146 -5.72 -4.22 5.94
CA LYS A 146 -6.04 -3.33 4.82
C LYS A 146 -4.81 -2.74 4.13
N THR A 147 -3.69 -2.57 4.82
CA THR A 147 -2.47 -1.96 4.26
C THR A 147 -1.39 -2.99 3.96
N GLY A 148 -1.35 -4.10 4.70
CA GLY A 148 -0.30 -5.13 4.66
C GLY A 148 0.95 -4.79 5.49
N VAL A 149 1.03 -3.58 6.02
CA VAL A 149 2.10 -3.08 6.91
C VAL A 149 1.53 -2.57 8.22
#